data_AF-A0A0H3H5M1-F1
#
_entry.id   AF-A0A0H3H5M1-F1
#
_cell.length_a   1.000
_cell.length_b   1.000
_cell.length_c   1.000
_cell.angle_alpha   90.00
_cell.angle_beta   90.00
_cell.angle_gamma   90.00
#
_symmetry.space_group_name_H-M   'P 1'
#
loop_
_entity.id
_entity.type
_entity.pdbx_description
1 polymer ?
#
loop_
_entity_poly.entity_id
_entity_poly.type
_entity_poly.pdbx_seq_one_letter_code
_entity_poly.pdbx_strand_id
1 'polypeptide(L)'
;MIGWMSPDRKTNFLSHSANLRFYALCSVEGLNSYIAPEKIKAQIKVSRGGKGISRLIRVLGKNEFIRIVKDSQTVLTIGMDNSIATG
;
A
#
# COMPACT_ATOMS: atom_id res chain seq x y z
N MET A 1 16.29 5.11 -14.93
CA MET A 1 15.12 4.97 -15.81
C MET A 1 14.71 3.50 -15.81
N ILE A 2 13.46 3.18 -15.50
CA ILE A 2 13.01 1.78 -15.43
C ILE A 2 12.91 1.25 -16.87
N GLY A 3 14.02 0.71 -17.40
CA GLY A 3 14.15 0.30 -18.80
C GLY A 3 13.20 -0.82 -19.23
N TRP A 4 12.63 -1.55 -18.27
CA TRP A 4 11.62 -2.57 -18.52
C TRP A 4 10.19 -2.00 -18.68
N MET A 5 9.95 -0.75 -18.30
CA MET A 5 8.61 -0.15 -18.36
C MET A 5 8.46 0.70 -19.61
N SER A 6 7.52 0.33 -20.49
CA SER A 6 7.18 1.12 -21.69
C SER A 6 6.86 2.58 -21.33
N PRO A 7 7.15 3.56 -22.20
CA PRO A 7 6.83 4.97 -21.97
C PRO A 7 5.39 5.22 -21.55
N ASP A 8 4.40 4.58 -22.20
CA ASP A 8 2.98 4.77 -21.86
C ASP A 8 2.64 4.28 -20.45
N ARG A 9 3.13 3.09 -20.07
CA ARG A 9 3.01 2.58 -18.70
C ARG A 9 3.68 3.51 -17.70
N LYS A 10 4.84 4.07 -18.03
CA LYS A 10 5.50 5.06 -17.17
C LYS A 10 4.64 6.31 -17.02
N THR A 11 4.12 6.86 -18.11
CA THR A 11 3.24 8.03 -18.08
C THR A 11 1.99 7.76 -17.26
N ASN A 12 1.32 6.63 -17.48
CA ASN A 12 0.15 6.21 -16.71
C ASN A 12 0.48 6.01 -15.22
N PHE A 13 1.63 5.41 -14.92
CA PHE A 13 2.13 5.22 -13.57
C PHE A 13 2.37 6.55 -12.86
N LEU A 14 2.98 7.51 -13.54
CA LEU A 14 3.21 8.87 -13.01
C LEU A 14 1.90 9.65 -12.88
N SER A 15 0.95 9.50 -13.80
CA SER A 15 -0.32 10.27 -13.81
C SER A 15 -1.28 9.86 -12.69
N HIS A 16 -1.16 8.65 -12.15
CA HIS A 16 -2.00 8.14 -11.06
C HIS A 16 -1.36 8.31 -9.68
N SER A 17 -0.34 9.17 -9.54
CA SER A 17 0.44 9.34 -8.32
C SER A 17 1.04 8.02 -7.77
N ALA A 18 1.15 6.99 -8.60
CA ALA A 18 1.70 5.70 -8.20
C ALA A 18 3.22 5.79 -7.93
N ASN A 19 3.87 6.84 -8.46
CA ASN A 19 5.23 7.22 -8.11
C ASN A 19 5.40 7.49 -6.61
N LEU A 20 4.41 8.06 -5.91
CA LEU A 20 4.51 8.27 -4.46
C LEU A 20 4.59 6.95 -3.71
N ARG A 21 3.79 5.95 -4.11
CA ARG A 21 3.83 4.60 -3.51
C ARG A 21 5.18 3.92 -3.78
N PHE A 22 5.70 4.04 -4.99
CA PHE A 22 7.01 3.48 -5.32
C PHE A 22 8.15 4.19 -4.58
N TYR A 23 8.14 5.52 -4.51
CA TYR A 23 9.13 6.27 -3.73
C TYR A 23 9.03 5.97 -2.24
N ALA A 24 7.83 5.77 -1.70
CA ALA A 24 7.63 5.33 -0.32
C ALA A 24 8.26 3.94 -0.08
N LEU A 25 8.12 3.00 -1.02
CA LEU A 25 8.81 1.70 -0.92
C LEU A 25 10.34 1.84 -0.99
N CYS A 26 10.84 2.86 -1.69
CA CYS A 26 12.26 3.18 -1.76
C CYS A 26 12.75 4.11 -0.63
N SER A 27 11.90 4.49 0.34
CA SER A 27 12.29 5.36 1.45
C SER A 27 12.91 4.54 2.60
N VAL A 28 13.55 5.23 3.54
CA VAL A 28 14.07 4.59 4.77
C VAL A 28 12.92 3.95 5.56
N GLU A 29 11.75 4.58 5.60
CA GLU A 29 10.53 4.01 6.19
C GLU A 29 10.04 2.78 5.42
N GLY A 30 10.05 2.81 4.09
CA GLY A 30 9.73 1.64 3.26
C GLY A 30 10.69 0.48 3.47
N LEU A 31 11.98 0.76 3.69
CA LEU A 31 12.94 -0.27 4.07
C LEU A 31 12.67 -0.79 5.49
N ASN A 32 12.51 0.12 6.46
CA ASN A 32 12.24 -0.23 7.85
C ASN A 32 10.96 -1.06 8.00
N SER A 33 9.94 -0.89 7.14
CA SER A 33 8.74 -1.73 7.22
C SER A 33 9.02 -3.22 6.99
N TYR A 34 10.14 -3.58 6.36
CA TYR A 34 10.55 -4.98 6.18
C TYR A 34 11.63 -5.42 7.18
N ILE A 35 12.66 -4.61 7.41
CA ILE A 35 13.85 -5.04 8.18
C ILE A 35 13.82 -4.67 9.66
N ALA A 36 12.99 -3.69 10.03
CA ALA A 36 12.94 -3.12 11.37
C ALA A 36 11.57 -2.45 11.61
N PRO A 37 10.46 -3.21 11.54
CA PRO A 37 9.10 -2.66 11.57
C PRO A 37 8.79 -1.89 12.86
N GLU A 38 9.49 -2.19 13.95
CA GLU A 38 9.44 -1.45 15.21
C GLU A 38 9.88 0.02 15.08
N LYS A 39 10.63 0.38 14.04
CA LYS A 39 11.02 1.76 13.74
C LYS A 39 9.90 2.58 13.09
N ILE A 40 8.84 1.95 12.62
CA ILE A 40 7.66 2.68 12.10
C ILE A 40 6.90 3.27 13.28
N LYS A 41 6.98 4.60 13.43
CA LYS A 41 6.37 5.32 14.58
C LYS A 41 4.83 5.25 14.57
N ALA A 42 4.22 5.36 13.40
CA ALA A 42 2.78 5.38 13.25
C ALA A 42 2.24 3.94 13.09
N GLN A 43 2.10 3.22 14.19
CA GLN A 43 1.42 1.93 14.22
C GLN A 43 0.04 2.09 14.85
N ILE A 44 -1.00 1.70 14.10
CA ILE A 44 -2.37 1.73 14.59
C ILE A 44 -2.84 0.29 14.75
N LYS A 45 -2.93 -0.17 16.01
CA LYS A 45 -3.52 -1.46 16.33
C LYS A 45 -5.04 -1.34 16.36
N VAL A 46 -5.72 -1.96 15.41
CA VAL A 46 -7.18 -2.04 15.42
C VAL A 46 -7.62 -3.16 16.36
N SER A 47 -8.00 -2.82 17.59
CA SER A 47 -8.60 -3.77 18.55
C SER A 47 -10.12 -3.81 18.49
N ARG A 48 -10.76 -2.69 18.12
CA ARG A 48 -12.20 -2.57 17.88
C ARG A 48 -12.44 -1.68 16.67
N GLY A 49 -12.85 -2.29 15.56
CA GLY A 49 -13.21 -1.57 14.34
C GLY A 49 -14.72 -1.58 14.12
N GLY A 50 -15.25 -0.52 13.53
CA GLY A 50 -16.61 -0.55 12.98
C GLY A 50 -16.71 -1.48 11.75
N LYS A 51 -17.92 -1.68 11.23
CA LYS A 51 -18.17 -2.53 10.04
C LYS A 51 -17.24 -2.21 8.86
N GLY A 52 -16.88 -0.94 8.68
CA GLY A 52 -15.94 -0.49 7.65
C GLY A 52 -14.56 -1.13 7.80
N ILE A 53 -13.94 -0.99 8.97
CA ILE A 53 -12.61 -1.58 9.24
C ILE A 53 -12.66 -3.10 9.17
N SER A 54 -13.70 -3.75 9.72
CA SER A 54 -13.85 -5.21 9.62
C SER A 54 -13.94 -5.67 8.16
N ARG A 55 -14.63 -4.91 7.29
CA ARG A 55 -14.67 -5.19 5.85
C ARG A 55 -13.29 -5.01 5.20
N LEU A 56 -12.54 -3.96 5.57
CA LEU A 56 -11.18 -3.74 5.09
C LEU A 56 -10.27 -4.93 5.44
N ILE A 57 -10.24 -5.34 6.71
CA ILE A 57 -9.43 -6.48 7.18
C ILE A 57 -9.83 -7.76 6.44
N ARG A 58 -11.13 -8.02 6.28
CA ARG A 58 -11.63 -9.21 5.58
C ARG A 58 -11.20 -9.25 4.11
N VAL A 59 -11.25 -8.13 3.39
CA VAL A 59 -10.85 -8.06 1.98
C VAL A 59 -9.33 -8.22 1.85
N LEU A 60 -8.54 -7.55 2.72
CA LEU A 60 -7.08 -7.74 2.73
C LEU A 60 -6.68 -9.18 3.06
N GLY A 61 -7.40 -9.86 3.96
CA GLY A 61 -7.19 -11.27 4.29
C GLY A 61 -7.55 -12.26 3.16
N LYS A 62 -8.18 -11.80 2.08
CA LYS A 62 -8.45 -12.57 0.86
C LYS A 62 -7.41 -12.33 -0.25
N ASN A 63 -6.31 -11.63 0.06
CA ASN A 63 -5.30 -11.20 -0.90
C ASN A 63 -5.86 -10.26 -1.99
N GLU A 64 -6.95 -9.55 -1.67
CA GLU A 64 -7.57 -8.58 -2.57
C GLU A 64 -7.01 -7.16 -2.30
N PHE A 65 -7.07 -6.32 -3.33
CA PHE A 65 -6.71 -4.90 -3.22
C PHE A 65 -7.91 -4.06 -2.83
N ILE A 66 -7.66 -3.03 -2.01
CA ILE A 66 -8.65 -2.05 -1.60
C ILE A 66 -8.22 -0.68 -2.05
N ARG A 67 -9.15 0.06 -2.66
CA ARG A 67 -8.98 1.47 -2.98
C ARG A 67 -9.79 2.32 -2.01
N ILE A 68 -9.11 3.15 -1.22
CA ILE A 68 -9.70 4.21 -0.41
C ILE A 68 -9.90 5.42 -1.32
N VAL A 69 -11.15 5.87 -1.45
CA VAL A 69 -11.55 6.99 -2.30
C VAL A 69 -12.24 8.04 -1.44
N LYS A 70 -11.92 9.31 -1.66
CA LYS A 70 -12.60 10.47 -1.07
C LYS A 70 -12.95 11.43 -2.21
N ASP A 71 -14.22 11.84 -2.30
CA ASP A 71 -14.68 12.80 -3.31
C ASP A 71 -14.29 12.43 -4.76
N SER A 72 -14.45 11.14 -5.11
CA SER A 72 -14.02 10.53 -6.39
C SER A 72 -12.51 10.49 -6.65
N GLN A 73 -11.70 11.05 -5.75
CA GLN A 73 -10.25 10.96 -5.80
C GLN A 73 -9.75 9.73 -5.05
N THR A 74 -8.86 8.96 -5.68
CA THR A 74 -8.18 7.86 -4.99
C THR A 74 -7.20 8.42 -3.97
N VAL A 75 -7.39 8.09 -2.70
CA VAL A 75 -6.51 8.46 -1.58
C VAL A 75 -5.39 7.44 -1.44
N LEU A 76 -5.71 6.15 -1.48
CA LEU A 76 -4.76 5.07 -1.24
C LEU A 76 -5.25 3.77 -1.88
N THR A 77 -4.33 2.99 -2.44
CA THR A 77 -4.58 1.58 -2.78
C THR A 77 -3.72 0.70 -1.89
N ILE A 78 -4.35 -0.18 -1.11
CA ILE A 78 -3.70 -1.11 -0.18
C ILE A 78 -3.90 -2.54 -0.70
N GLY A 79 -2.89 -3.38 -0.59
CA GLY A 79 -2.99 -4.83 -0.80
C GLY A 79 -2.39 -5.56 0.39
N MET A 80 -2.38 -6.89 0.36
CA MET A 80 -1.69 -7.69 1.36
C MET A 80 -0.20 -7.34 1.42
N ASP A 81 0.38 -7.38 2.61
CA ASP A 81 1.82 -7.35 2.78
C ASP A 81 2.44 -8.66 2.28
N ASN A 82 3.37 -8.58 1.35
CA ASN A 82 4.06 -9.75 0.80
C ASN A 82 4.94 -10.46 1.86
N SER A 83 5.21 -9.83 3.01
CA SER A 83 5.92 -10.46 4.13
C SER A 83 5.17 -11.65 4.75
N ILE A 84 3.87 -11.80 4.50
CA ILE A 84 3.01 -12.85 5.05
C ILE A 84 2.94 -14.09 4.13
N ALA A 85 3.60 -14.07 2.96
CA ALA A 85 3.57 -15.19 2.00
C ALA A 85 4.39 -16.44 2.42
N THR A 86 4.78 -16.56 3.69
CA THR A 86 5.37 -17.80 4.24
C THR A 86 4.44 -18.39 5.30
N GLY A 87 3.47 -19.16 4.82
CA GLY A 87 2.73 -20.18 5.56
C GLY A 87 2.69 -21.44 4.72
#